data_AF-A0A9W7B516-F1
#
_entry.id   AF-A0A9W7B516-F1
#
_cell.length_a   1.000
_cell.length_b   1.000
_cell.length_c   1.000
_cell.angle_alpha   90.00
_cell.angle_beta   90.00
_cell.angle_gamma   90.00
#
_symmetry.space_group_name_H-M   'P 1'
#
loop_
_entity.id
_entity.type
_entity.pdbx_description
1 polymer ?
#
loop_
_entity_poly.entity_id
_entity_poly.type
_entity_poly.pdbx_seq_one_letter_code
_entity_poly.pdbx_strand_id
1 'polypeptide(L)'
;MSSNQKKQVATALVAVTGVLAVCAMVSYTKSRQKKARIRKALGNSSSKPASKTYYHPQPPNSADADADFLEGDSIVLNDSVNGGAPSAQEVSHVSRAVGVTLDIAKRLLTEELPTGWKVCKLVEINHSYEGGGDSSLDIHSIYYFNFDTGESSWDHPLVAKYRSEQDEKTKHRLANLDKQKREKLEHDKQKVAKKKELMARKLSAVRKKPISPEQLFADVDEVTLTSNLIMSSFDTNKDGVLSKKEFTNGLRRLDRTSSVSKNLISIFGINWRCKSDILHIFNEIDQDGDGELTLPEVLTFVSRMDESSSAHRAIVSRRGSTVGDNSVERMLFEKYKNESGQLDIDNFGKVWKEMGVQSGEEFREEQVEKWERRSMKRLANYDDFEGEEGVSFELFKTMTAEGPLFEIVTKRM
;
A
#
# COMPACT_ATOMS: atom_id res chain seq x y z
N MET A 1 51.49 -2.12 20.65
CA MET A 1 50.76 -0.93 21.17
C MET A 1 51.49 -0.38 22.38
N SER A 2 51.87 0.90 22.34
CA SER A 2 52.50 1.55 23.50
C SER A 2 51.49 1.68 24.65
N SER A 3 51.98 1.86 25.88
CA SER A 3 51.15 2.07 27.08
C SER A 3 50.13 3.21 26.89
N ASN A 4 50.53 4.28 26.17
CA ASN A 4 49.64 5.41 25.86
C ASN A 4 48.52 5.05 24.89
N GLN A 5 48.76 4.19 23.89
CA GLN A 5 47.70 3.73 22.99
C GLN A 5 46.65 2.87 23.71
N LYS A 6 47.06 2.06 24.69
CA LYS A 6 46.12 1.27 25.50
C LYS A 6 45.22 2.16 26.37
N LYS A 7 45.77 3.24 26.94
CA LYS A 7 44.99 4.22 27.72
C LYS A 7 44.00 4.99 26.83
N GLN A 8 44.42 5.43 25.64
CA GLN A 8 43.51 6.13 24.71
C GLN A 8 42.36 5.24 24.24
N VAL A 9 42.63 3.97 23.91
CA VAL A 9 41.58 3.02 23.52
C VAL A 9 40.64 2.73 24.68
N ALA A 10 41.15 2.59 25.92
CA ALA A 10 40.30 2.37 27.09
C ALA A 10 39.37 3.57 27.37
N THR A 11 39.89 4.80 27.27
CA THR A 11 39.09 6.02 27.45
C THR A 11 38.03 6.17 26.36
N ALA A 12 38.37 5.87 25.10
CA ALA A 12 37.41 5.89 23.99
C ALA A 12 36.30 4.83 24.19
N LEU A 13 36.66 3.63 24.67
CA LEU A 13 35.70 2.56 24.91
C LEU A 13 34.68 2.96 26.00
N VAL A 14 35.14 3.59 27.09
CA VAL A 14 34.28 4.08 28.18
C VAL A 14 33.33 5.16 27.67
N ALA A 15 33.81 6.10 26.85
CA ALA A 15 32.98 7.16 26.25
C ALA A 15 31.88 6.57 25.35
N VAL A 16 32.22 5.61 24.48
CA VAL A 16 31.26 4.95 23.59
C VAL A 16 30.20 4.17 24.39
N THR A 17 30.59 3.45 25.44
CA THR A 17 29.61 2.77 26.31
C THR A 17 28.69 3.73 27.04
N GLY A 18 29.18 4.92 27.43
CA GLY A 18 28.34 5.97 28.04
C GLY A 18 27.29 6.50 27.09
N VAL A 19 27.67 6.81 25.84
CA VAL A 19 26.74 7.31 24.81
C VAL A 19 25.67 6.27 24.46
N LEU A 20 26.06 4.99 24.32
CA LEU A 20 25.11 3.90 24.06
C LEU A 20 24.11 3.70 25.22
N ALA A 21 24.54 3.83 26.47
CA ALA A 21 23.67 3.75 27.64
C ALA A 21 22.65 4.90 27.68
N VAL A 22 23.06 6.13 27.34
CA VAL A 22 22.16 7.29 27.24
C VAL A 22 21.14 7.11 26.11
N CYS A 23 21.58 6.65 24.93
CA CYS A 23 20.68 6.36 23.80
C CYS A 23 19.66 5.26 24.13
N ALA A 24 20.06 4.23 24.87
CA ALA A 24 19.16 3.19 25.35
C ALA A 24 18.12 3.73 26.34
N MET A 25 18.53 4.61 27.28
CA MET A 25 17.61 5.25 28.23
C MET A 25 16.61 6.20 27.55
N VAL A 26 17.05 6.99 26.56
CA VAL A 26 16.16 7.85 25.77
C VAL A 26 15.16 7.03 24.94
N SER A 27 15.60 5.91 24.37
CA SER A 27 14.72 5.00 23.63
C SER A 27 13.70 4.31 24.54
N TYR A 28 14.12 3.92 25.74
CA TYR A 28 13.25 3.30 26.75
C TYR A 28 12.16 4.27 27.24
N THR A 29 12.50 5.52 27.49
CA THR A 29 11.53 6.55 27.94
C THR A 29 10.50 6.90 26.85
N LYS A 30 10.92 7.03 25.59
CA LYS A 30 10.00 7.22 24.44
C LYS A 30 9.04 6.04 24.25
N SER A 31 9.52 4.81 24.43
CA SER A 31 8.68 3.60 24.38
C SER A 31 7.63 3.57 25.50
N ARG A 32 8.02 4.00 26.71
CA ARG A 32 7.10 4.09 27.87
C ARG A 32 6.03 5.17 27.67
N GLN A 33 6.39 6.33 27.11
CA GLN A 33 5.43 7.39 26.77
C GLN A 33 4.43 6.93 25.68
N LYS A 34 4.89 6.15 24.69
CA LYS A 34 4.01 5.58 23.65
C LYS A 34 3.02 4.56 24.24
N LYS A 35 3.47 3.67 25.15
CA LYS A 35 2.58 2.73 25.86
C LYS A 35 1.58 3.44 26.78
N ALA A 36 1.96 4.55 27.41
CA ALA A 36 1.06 5.35 28.24
C ALA A 36 -0.02 6.07 27.40
N ARG A 37 0.33 6.60 26.22
CA ARG A 37 -0.63 7.20 25.27
C ARG A 37 -1.62 6.16 24.74
N ILE A 38 -1.16 4.95 24.42
CA ILE A 38 -2.03 3.85 23.97
C ILE A 38 -2.99 3.41 25.08
N ARG A 39 -2.54 3.30 26.34
CA ARG A 39 -3.44 3.00 27.48
C ARG A 39 -4.46 4.11 27.72
N LYS A 40 -4.09 5.39 27.55
CA LYS A 40 -5.02 6.52 27.70
C LYS A 40 -6.04 6.58 26.56
N ALA A 41 -5.66 6.14 25.36
CA ALA A 41 -6.58 6.00 24.21
C ALA A 41 -7.53 4.79 24.34
N LEU A 42 -7.08 3.69 24.96
CA LEU A 42 -7.91 2.49 25.19
C LEU A 42 -8.74 2.55 26.48
N GLY A 43 -8.42 3.43 27.42
CA GLY A 43 -9.12 3.58 28.71
C GLY A 43 -10.40 4.41 28.66
N ASN A 44 -10.74 5.01 27.51
CA ASN A 44 -11.90 5.90 27.37
C ASN A 44 -13.10 5.29 26.62
N SER A 45 -13.08 3.98 26.33
CA SER A 45 -14.22 3.23 25.81
C SER A 45 -14.69 2.19 26.83
N SER A 46 -15.18 2.67 27.97
CA SER A 46 -15.90 1.87 28.95
C SER A 46 -17.32 2.45 29.09
N SER A 47 -18.10 2.38 28.01
CA SER A 47 -19.55 2.30 28.18
C SER A 47 -19.85 0.86 28.61
N LYS A 48 -20.24 0.71 29.88
CA LYS A 48 -20.83 -0.52 30.39
C LYS A 48 -21.97 -0.94 29.44
N PRO A 49 -22.14 -2.23 29.09
CA PRO A 49 -23.38 -2.66 28.46
C PRO A 49 -24.48 -2.44 29.49
N ALA A 50 -25.36 -1.49 29.20
CA ALA A 50 -26.59 -1.36 29.96
C ALA A 50 -27.35 -2.68 29.81
N SER A 51 -27.51 -3.39 30.92
CA SER A 51 -28.51 -4.44 31.10
C SER A 51 -29.87 -3.81 30.81
N LYS A 52 -30.31 -3.85 29.55
CA LYS A 52 -31.68 -3.56 29.18
C LYS A 52 -32.50 -4.81 29.51
N THR A 53 -33.07 -4.82 30.71
CA THR A 53 -34.24 -5.63 31.02
C THR A 53 -35.37 -5.17 30.10
N TYR A 54 -35.72 -6.01 29.12
CA TYR A 54 -36.91 -5.83 28.30
C TYR A 54 -38.07 -6.59 28.91
N TYR A 55 -39.25 -5.96 28.87
CA TYR A 55 -40.51 -6.50 29.35
C TYR A 55 -40.80 -7.87 28.73
N HIS A 56 -41.10 -8.85 29.58
CA HIS A 56 -41.84 -10.05 29.19
C HIS A 56 -43.34 -9.68 29.20
N PRO A 57 -44.06 -9.73 28.06
CA PRO A 57 -45.50 -9.87 28.11
C PRO A 57 -45.80 -11.32 28.54
N GLN A 58 -46.52 -11.49 29.65
CA GLN A 58 -47.08 -12.80 29.96
C GLN A 58 -48.20 -13.13 28.96
N PRO A 59 -48.32 -14.40 28.51
CA PRO A 59 -49.43 -14.79 27.66
C PRO A 59 -50.76 -14.61 28.41
N PRO A 60 -51.83 -14.11 27.76
CA PRO A 60 -53.12 -13.96 28.41
C PRO A 60 -53.67 -15.33 28.77
N ASN A 61 -53.98 -15.52 30.06
CA ASN A 61 -54.79 -16.64 30.51
C ASN A 61 -56.18 -16.52 29.89
N SER A 62 -56.67 -17.68 29.48
CA SER A 62 -57.95 -17.96 28.84
C SER A 62 -59.17 -17.23 29.42
N ALA A 63 -60.10 -16.97 28.50
CA ALA A 63 -61.50 -16.61 28.68
C ALA A 63 -61.75 -15.13 28.98
N ASP A 64 -61.83 -14.32 27.93
CA ASP A 64 -63.11 -13.75 27.49
C ASP A 64 -62.94 -13.16 26.08
N ALA A 65 -63.95 -13.43 25.25
CA ALA A 65 -63.98 -13.06 23.85
C ALA A 65 -64.59 -11.67 23.71
N ASP A 66 -63.78 -10.68 23.37
CA ASP A 66 -64.18 -9.46 22.65
C ASP A 66 -62.95 -8.94 21.91
N ALA A 67 -63.01 -8.99 20.58
CA ALA A 67 -61.89 -8.74 19.68
C ALA A 67 -61.70 -7.23 19.44
N ASP A 68 -61.03 -6.57 20.37
CA ASP A 68 -60.30 -5.33 20.08
C ASP A 68 -58.89 -5.72 19.59
N PHE A 69 -58.62 -5.49 18.31
CA PHE A 69 -57.30 -5.64 17.69
C PHE A 69 -56.33 -4.66 18.37
N LEU A 70 -55.45 -5.18 19.22
CA LEU A 70 -54.44 -4.37 19.92
C LEU A 70 -53.32 -3.95 18.97
N GLU A 71 -52.91 -2.69 19.12
CA GLU A 71 -51.76 -2.05 18.49
C GLU A 71 -50.48 -2.87 18.75
N GLY A 72 -49.88 -3.47 17.70
CA GLY A 72 -48.60 -4.20 17.80
C GLY A 72 -48.56 -5.65 17.31
N ASP A 73 -49.45 -6.07 16.42
CA ASP A 73 -49.45 -7.45 15.89
C ASP A 73 -48.15 -7.83 15.19
N SER A 74 -47.47 -8.84 15.73
CA SER A 74 -46.30 -9.45 15.13
C SER A 74 -46.71 -10.54 14.15
N ILE A 75 -46.42 -10.35 12.86
CA ILE A 75 -46.71 -11.36 11.85
C ILE A 75 -45.53 -12.33 11.78
N VAL A 76 -45.79 -13.60 12.08
CA VAL A 76 -44.85 -14.70 11.80
C VAL A 76 -44.86 -14.95 10.31
N LEU A 77 -43.73 -14.73 9.64
CA LEU A 77 -43.61 -15.04 8.22
C LEU A 77 -43.51 -16.56 8.09
N ASN A 78 -44.39 -17.17 7.29
CA ASN A 78 -44.31 -18.59 7.00
C ASN A 78 -43.00 -18.91 6.27
N ASP A 79 -42.39 -20.04 6.61
CA ASP A 79 -41.08 -20.53 6.15
C ASP A 79 -41.00 -20.78 4.62
N SER A 80 -42.05 -20.47 3.85
CA SER A 80 -42.06 -20.52 2.39
C SER A 80 -41.34 -19.30 1.80
N VAL A 81 -40.06 -19.13 2.12
CA VAL A 81 -39.18 -18.26 1.35
C VAL A 81 -38.97 -18.94 0.01
N ASN A 82 -39.38 -18.24 -1.06
CA ASN A 82 -39.20 -18.66 -2.44
C ASN A 82 -37.83 -19.32 -2.66
N GLY A 83 -37.81 -20.56 -3.15
CA GLY A 83 -36.59 -21.31 -3.48
C GLY A 83 -35.77 -20.74 -4.66
N GLY A 84 -35.87 -19.44 -4.91
CA GLY A 84 -35.05 -18.70 -5.87
C GLY A 84 -33.69 -18.36 -5.26
N ALA A 85 -32.64 -18.42 -6.07
CA ALA A 85 -31.34 -17.93 -5.66
C ALA A 85 -31.43 -16.42 -5.33
N PRO A 86 -30.84 -15.96 -4.22
CA PRO A 86 -30.90 -14.54 -3.84
C PRO A 86 -30.22 -13.68 -4.91
N SER A 87 -30.82 -12.54 -5.22
CA SER A 87 -30.27 -11.58 -6.18
C SER A 87 -28.97 -10.97 -5.66
N ALA A 88 -28.11 -10.50 -6.58
CA ALA A 88 -26.86 -9.85 -6.22
C ALA A 88 -27.07 -8.59 -5.34
N GLN A 89 -28.20 -7.89 -5.54
CA GLN A 89 -28.56 -6.71 -4.79
C GLN A 89 -28.95 -7.04 -3.34
N GLU A 90 -29.75 -8.09 -3.13
CA GLU A 90 -30.12 -8.57 -1.79
C GLU A 90 -28.90 -9.02 -1.00
N VAL A 91 -28.01 -9.80 -1.63
CA VAL A 91 -26.76 -10.24 -1.02
C VAL A 91 -25.90 -9.05 -0.60
N SER A 92 -25.79 -8.03 -1.45
CA SER A 92 -25.03 -6.81 -1.18
C SER A 92 -25.62 -6.01 -0.01
N HIS A 93 -26.95 -5.88 0.04
CA HIS A 93 -27.64 -5.20 1.13
C HIS A 93 -27.45 -5.92 2.47
N VAL A 94 -27.64 -7.24 2.52
CA VAL A 94 -27.44 -8.05 3.74
C VAL A 94 -25.98 -8.02 4.19
N SER A 95 -25.04 -8.15 3.25
CA SER A 95 -23.60 -8.05 3.53
C SER A 95 -23.25 -6.72 4.22
N ARG A 96 -23.79 -5.61 3.72
CA ARG A 96 -23.57 -4.27 4.29
C ARG A 96 -24.26 -4.08 5.64
N ALA A 97 -25.53 -4.49 5.75
CA ALA A 97 -26.31 -4.33 6.97
C ALA A 97 -25.73 -5.14 8.15
N VAL A 98 -25.26 -6.35 7.88
CA VAL A 98 -24.76 -7.28 8.89
C VAL A 98 -23.24 -7.16 9.08
N GLY A 99 -22.52 -6.52 8.15
CA GLY A 99 -21.07 -6.36 8.22
C GLY A 99 -20.30 -7.67 7.98
N VAL A 100 -20.78 -8.49 7.03
CA VAL A 100 -20.21 -9.81 6.70
C VAL A 100 -19.84 -9.88 5.22
N THR A 101 -19.00 -10.84 4.81
CA THR A 101 -18.65 -11.00 3.40
C THR A 101 -19.85 -11.40 2.53
N LEU A 102 -19.78 -11.15 1.22
CA LEU A 102 -20.83 -11.52 0.27
C LEU A 102 -21.18 -13.03 0.32
N ASP A 103 -20.17 -13.89 0.55
CA ASP A 103 -20.39 -15.34 0.66
C ASP A 103 -21.18 -15.70 1.92
N ILE A 104 -20.92 -15.02 3.04
CA ILE A 104 -21.67 -15.20 4.28
C ILE A 104 -23.08 -14.66 4.13
N ALA A 105 -23.24 -13.50 3.49
CA ALA A 105 -24.56 -12.92 3.22
C ALA A 105 -25.41 -13.83 2.33
N LYS A 106 -24.82 -14.48 1.31
CA LYS A 106 -25.49 -15.51 0.52
C LYS A 106 -25.97 -16.66 1.40
N ARG A 107 -25.10 -17.18 2.27
CA ARG A 107 -25.46 -18.29 3.18
C ARG A 107 -26.61 -17.89 4.11
N LEU A 108 -26.57 -16.69 4.69
CA LEU A 108 -27.64 -16.17 5.55
C LEU A 108 -29.00 -16.07 4.84
N LEU A 109 -29.01 -15.86 3.52
CA LEU A 109 -30.24 -15.77 2.73
C LEU A 109 -30.75 -17.14 2.26
N THR A 110 -29.89 -18.15 2.21
CA THR A 110 -30.23 -19.48 1.65
C THR A 110 -30.35 -20.57 2.71
N GLU A 111 -29.74 -20.39 3.87
CA GLU A 111 -29.65 -21.42 4.90
C GLU A 111 -30.87 -21.37 5.82
N GLU A 112 -31.37 -22.56 6.14
CA GLU A 112 -32.50 -22.69 7.05
C GLU A 112 -32.13 -22.19 8.44
N LEU A 113 -33.09 -21.54 9.09
CA LEU A 113 -32.93 -21.09 10.46
C LEU A 113 -32.76 -22.31 11.39
N PRO A 114 -32.00 -22.17 12.49
CA PRO A 114 -31.92 -23.22 13.50
C PRO A 114 -33.30 -23.59 14.05
N THR A 115 -33.46 -24.81 14.54
CA THR A 115 -34.71 -25.29 15.15
C THR A 115 -35.23 -24.30 16.20
N GLY A 116 -36.53 -24.02 16.15
CA GLY A 116 -37.21 -23.06 17.02
C GLY A 116 -37.21 -21.62 16.51
N TRP A 117 -36.24 -21.22 15.68
CA TRP A 117 -36.15 -19.85 15.17
C TRP A 117 -37.04 -19.62 13.95
N LYS A 118 -37.80 -18.52 13.97
CA LYS A 118 -38.58 -18.03 12.83
C LYS A 118 -38.38 -16.55 12.60
N VAL A 119 -38.64 -16.12 11.37
CA VAL A 119 -38.64 -14.72 10.98
C VAL A 119 -39.98 -14.09 11.36
N CYS A 120 -39.92 -13.00 12.10
CA CYS A 120 -41.06 -12.21 12.50
C CYS A 120 -40.94 -10.79 11.94
N LYS A 121 -42.08 -10.19 11.65
CA LYS A 121 -42.17 -8.85 11.09
C LYS A 121 -42.97 -7.99 12.05
N LEU A 122 -42.37 -6.90 12.52
CA LEU A 122 -43.10 -5.90 13.28
C LEU A 122 -44.00 -5.12 12.32
N VAL A 123 -45.31 -5.15 12.57
CA VAL A 123 -46.27 -4.27 11.88
C VAL A 123 -46.42 -3.03 12.73
N GLU A 124 -45.66 -1.98 12.42
CA GLU A 124 -45.96 -0.66 12.95
C GLU A 124 -47.13 -0.08 12.15
N ILE A 125 -48.31 -0.04 12.77
CA ILE A 125 -49.43 0.73 12.24
C ILE A 125 -49.05 2.20 12.45
N ASN A 126 -48.50 2.83 11.42
CA ASN A 126 -48.33 4.28 11.43
C ASN A 126 -49.72 4.91 11.45
N HIS A 127 -50.15 5.38 12.63
CA HIS A 127 -51.29 6.25 12.77
C HIS A 127 -51.03 7.53 11.97
N SER A 128 -51.58 7.54 10.76
CA SER A 128 -51.97 8.69 9.93
C SER A 128 -51.50 10.06 10.43
N TYR A 129 -50.42 10.58 9.83
CA TYR A 129 -50.30 12.02 9.66
C TYR A 129 -51.02 12.36 8.34
N GLU A 130 -52.22 12.92 8.45
CA GLU A 130 -53.00 13.45 7.33
C GLU A 130 -52.26 14.64 6.71
N GLY A 131 -51.34 14.37 5.79
CA GLY A 131 -50.56 15.42 5.13
C GLY A 131 -49.71 14.84 4.04
N GLY A 132 -50.19 14.92 2.80
CA GLY A 132 -49.68 14.18 1.66
C GLY A 132 -48.18 14.35 1.38
N GLY A 133 -47.57 13.27 0.88
CA GLY A 133 -46.24 13.27 0.32
C GLY A 133 -45.59 11.89 0.47
N ASP A 134 -45.73 11.07 -0.57
CA ASP A 134 -44.98 9.83 -0.82
C ASP A 134 -45.02 8.77 0.30
N SER A 135 -45.83 7.72 0.06
CA SER A 135 -45.90 6.52 0.90
C SER A 135 -44.62 5.69 0.78
N SER A 136 -43.48 6.20 1.25
CA SER A 136 -42.34 5.36 1.62
C SER A 136 -42.73 4.63 2.91
N LEU A 137 -43.11 3.36 2.77
CA LEU A 137 -43.26 2.43 3.89
C LEU A 137 -41.90 2.27 4.59
N ASP A 138 -41.63 3.18 5.51
CA ASP A 138 -40.41 3.13 6.30
C ASP A 138 -40.54 2.05 7.38
N ILE A 139 -39.79 0.99 7.11
CA ILE A 139 -39.21 0.00 8.02
C ILE A 139 -40.20 -0.99 8.66
N HIS A 140 -40.60 -1.95 7.83
CA HIS A 140 -40.86 -3.29 8.31
C HIS A 140 -39.64 -3.87 9.03
N SER A 141 -39.56 -3.69 10.34
CA SER A 141 -38.44 -4.18 11.14
C SER A 141 -38.56 -5.70 11.27
N ILE A 142 -37.72 -6.41 10.52
CA ILE A 142 -37.60 -7.87 10.60
C ILE A 142 -36.81 -8.21 11.86
N TYR A 143 -37.33 -9.13 12.67
CA TYR A 143 -36.62 -9.73 13.80
C TYR A 143 -36.78 -11.25 13.78
N TYR A 144 -35.99 -11.94 14.60
CA TYR A 144 -35.98 -13.38 14.71
C TYR A 144 -36.47 -13.77 16.11
N PHE A 145 -37.40 -14.72 16.18
CA PHE A 145 -37.96 -15.22 17.44
C PHE A 145 -37.77 -16.72 17.55
N ASN A 146 -37.29 -17.20 18.70
CA ASN A 146 -37.17 -18.60 19.01
C ASN A 146 -38.39 -19.08 19.80
N PHE A 147 -39.23 -19.90 19.19
CA PHE A 147 -40.45 -20.43 19.80
C PHE A 147 -40.18 -21.49 20.88
N ASP A 148 -39.01 -22.12 20.86
CA ASP A 148 -38.65 -23.13 21.86
C ASP A 148 -38.12 -22.46 23.15
N THR A 149 -37.36 -21.37 23.03
CA THR A 149 -36.72 -20.69 24.17
C THR A 149 -37.41 -19.39 24.60
N GLY A 150 -38.26 -18.81 23.74
CA GLY A 150 -38.85 -17.49 23.94
C GLY A 150 -37.90 -16.32 23.69
N GLU A 151 -36.71 -16.57 23.14
CA GLU A 151 -35.71 -15.53 22.86
C GLU A 151 -36.05 -14.75 21.59
N SER A 152 -35.72 -13.45 21.57
CA SER A 152 -35.85 -12.59 20.37
C SER A 152 -34.52 -11.90 20.05
N SER A 153 -34.26 -11.71 18.76
CA SER A 153 -33.03 -11.07 18.26
C SER A 153 -33.32 -10.25 17.01
N TRP A 154 -32.71 -9.07 16.93
CA TRP A 154 -32.66 -8.26 15.71
C TRP A 154 -31.61 -8.77 14.71
N ASP A 155 -30.61 -9.50 15.21
CA ASP A 155 -29.62 -10.17 14.39
C ASP A 155 -30.08 -11.57 14.00
N HIS A 156 -29.78 -11.98 12.76
CA HIS A 156 -30.03 -13.35 12.30
C HIS A 156 -29.24 -14.35 13.17
N PRO A 157 -29.84 -15.46 13.63
CA PRO A 157 -29.24 -16.34 14.66
C PRO A 157 -27.89 -16.95 14.23
N LEU A 158 -27.70 -17.18 12.93
CA LEU A 158 -26.42 -17.66 12.37
C LEU A 158 -25.32 -16.59 12.24
N VAL A 159 -25.62 -15.30 12.44
CA VAL A 159 -24.66 -14.20 12.23
C VAL A 159 -23.47 -14.30 13.18
N ALA A 160 -23.71 -14.62 14.45
CA ALA A 160 -22.64 -14.77 15.43
C ALA A 160 -21.67 -15.89 15.06
N LYS A 161 -22.19 -17.02 14.57
CA LYS A 161 -21.39 -18.15 14.07
C LYS A 161 -20.53 -17.70 12.88
N TYR A 162 -21.12 -17.00 11.92
CA TYR A 162 -20.39 -16.59 10.72
C TYR A 162 -19.36 -15.50 10.95
N ARG A 163 -19.64 -14.53 11.83
CA ARG A 163 -18.63 -13.56 12.26
C ARG A 163 -17.43 -14.26 12.90
N SER A 164 -17.68 -15.26 13.75
CA SER A 164 -16.62 -16.04 14.39
C SER A 164 -15.79 -16.85 13.37
N GLU A 165 -16.44 -17.50 12.40
CA GLU A 165 -15.75 -18.20 11.31
C GLU A 165 -14.88 -17.23 10.46
N GLN A 166 -15.39 -16.04 10.17
CA GLN A 166 -14.68 -15.01 9.42
C GLN A 166 -13.45 -14.50 10.19
N ASP A 167 -13.60 -14.28 11.50
CA ASP A 167 -12.51 -13.83 12.36
C ASP A 167 -11.40 -14.89 12.44
N GLU A 168 -11.75 -16.17 12.59
CA GLU A 168 -10.76 -17.26 12.61
C GLU A 168 -10.04 -17.41 11.27
N LYS A 169 -10.77 -17.32 10.14
CA LYS A 169 -10.16 -17.29 8.80
C LYS A 169 -9.20 -16.11 8.65
N THR A 170 -9.58 -14.95 9.16
CA THR A 170 -8.77 -13.73 9.09
C THR A 170 -7.51 -13.85 9.96
N LYS A 171 -7.64 -14.34 11.20
CA LYS A 171 -6.51 -14.64 12.09
C LYS A 171 -5.54 -15.63 11.47
N HIS A 172 -6.04 -16.75 10.92
CA HIS A 172 -5.20 -17.76 10.27
C HIS A 172 -4.47 -17.19 9.05
N ARG A 173 -5.15 -16.37 8.24
CA ARG A 173 -4.52 -15.70 7.08
C ARG A 173 -3.41 -14.74 7.52
N LEU A 174 -3.65 -13.95 8.56
CA LEU A 174 -2.66 -13.03 9.11
C LEU A 174 -1.45 -13.76 9.70
N ALA A 175 -1.68 -14.84 10.44
CA ALA A 175 -0.62 -15.68 11.01
C ALA A 175 0.28 -16.28 9.91
N ASN A 176 -0.32 -16.77 8.82
CA ASN A 176 0.43 -17.29 7.67
C ASN A 176 1.24 -16.21 6.95
N LEU A 177 0.66 -15.01 6.78
CA LEU A 177 1.36 -13.88 6.17
C LEU A 177 2.58 -13.46 7.01
N ASP A 178 2.44 -13.44 8.33
CA ASP A 178 3.53 -13.11 9.25
C ASP A 178 4.61 -14.20 9.25
N LYS A 179 4.24 -15.47 9.17
CA LYS A 179 5.19 -16.58 9.01
C LYS A 179 6.01 -16.44 7.72
N GLN A 180 5.34 -16.20 6.58
CA GLN A 180 6.01 -16.00 5.29
C GLN A 180 6.96 -14.78 5.31
N LYS A 181 6.57 -13.68 5.96
CA LYS A 181 7.43 -12.50 6.11
C LYS A 181 8.68 -12.81 6.93
N ARG A 182 8.56 -13.60 8.01
CA ARG A 182 9.71 -13.99 8.85
C ARG A 182 10.66 -14.90 8.08
N GLU A 183 10.14 -15.90 7.38
CA GLU A 183 10.95 -16.81 6.55
C GLU A 183 11.69 -16.05 5.44
N LYS A 184 11.02 -15.11 4.76
CA LYS A 184 11.65 -14.26 3.75
C LYS A 184 12.76 -13.39 4.34
N LEU A 185 12.50 -12.74 5.48
CA LEU A 185 13.49 -11.90 6.15
C LEU A 185 14.72 -12.70 6.59
N GLU A 186 14.54 -13.93 7.05
CA GLU A 186 15.63 -14.81 7.45
C GLU A 186 16.48 -15.25 6.24
N HIS A 187 15.81 -15.63 5.14
CA HIS A 187 16.48 -15.97 3.89
C HIS A 187 17.28 -14.78 3.31
N ASP A 188 16.73 -13.57 3.36
CA ASP A 188 17.41 -12.35 2.89
C ASP A 188 18.62 -12.02 3.78
N LYS A 189 18.51 -12.20 5.10
CA LYS A 189 19.66 -12.08 6.03
C LYS A 189 20.77 -13.09 5.71
N GLN A 190 20.43 -14.35 5.43
CA GLN A 190 21.41 -15.38 5.07
C GLN A 190 22.11 -15.05 3.74
N LYS A 191 21.39 -14.51 2.75
CA LYS A 191 21.99 -14.06 1.48
C LYS A 191 23.00 -12.94 1.68
N VAL A 192 22.65 -11.94 2.50
CA VAL A 192 23.57 -10.83 2.83
C VAL A 192 24.81 -11.34 3.57
N ALA A 193 24.65 -12.24 4.53
CA ALA A 193 25.77 -12.84 5.26
C ALA A 193 26.73 -13.60 4.33
N LYS A 194 26.21 -14.46 3.44
CA LYS A 194 27.02 -15.18 2.44
C LYS A 194 27.75 -14.23 1.48
N LYS A 195 27.09 -13.16 1.03
CA LYS A 195 27.70 -12.14 0.15
C LYS A 195 28.86 -11.43 0.87
N LYS A 196 28.67 -11.07 2.15
CA LYS A 196 29.69 -10.43 2.98
C LYS A 196 30.92 -11.34 3.18
N GLU A 197 30.70 -12.63 3.45
CA GLU A 197 31.78 -13.61 3.58
C GLU A 197 32.56 -13.80 2.26
N LEU A 198 31.84 -13.89 1.14
CA LEU A 198 32.46 -14.00 -0.19
C LEU A 198 33.32 -12.77 -0.52
N MET A 199 32.84 -11.56 -0.23
CA MET A 199 33.61 -10.33 -0.41
C MET A 199 34.86 -10.30 0.48
N ALA A 200 34.74 -10.66 1.76
CA ALA A 200 35.89 -10.72 2.67
C ALA A 200 36.97 -11.70 2.16
N ARG A 201 36.54 -12.86 1.63
CA ARG A 201 37.45 -13.86 1.05
C ARG A 201 38.13 -13.33 -0.23
N LYS A 202 37.40 -12.64 -1.12
CA LYS A 202 37.98 -11.98 -2.32
C LYS A 202 39.03 -10.93 -1.93
N LEU A 203 38.73 -10.05 -0.97
CA LEU A 203 39.68 -9.04 -0.47
C LEU A 203 40.95 -9.67 0.12
N SER A 204 40.82 -10.78 0.84
CA SER A 204 41.99 -11.49 1.40
C SER A 204 42.88 -12.15 0.33
N ALA A 205 42.32 -12.53 -0.83
CA ALA A 205 43.05 -13.13 -1.95
C ALA A 205 43.82 -12.10 -2.80
N VAL A 206 43.32 -10.87 -2.91
CA VAL A 206 43.99 -9.78 -3.65
C VAL A 206 45.28 -9.32 -2.95
N ARG A 207 45.39 -9.49 -1.63
CA ARG A 207 46.52 -9.03 -0.81
C ARG A 207 47.83 -9.84 -0.94
N LYS A 208 47.95 -10.76 -1.92
CA LYS A 208 49.11 -11.66 -2.10
C LYS A 208 49.86 -11.54 -3.44
N LYS A 209 49.56 -10.58 -4.31
CA LYS A 209 50.36 -10.35 -5.53
C LYS A 209 50.81 -8.89 -5.62
N PRO A 210 52.12 -8.59 -5.76
CA PRO A 210 52.57 -7.25 -6.09
C PRO A 210 52.19 -6.98 -7.55
N ILE A 211 51.29 -6.02 -7.76
CA ILE A 211 50.81 -5.62 -9.10
C ILE A 211 51.65 -4.43 -9.56
N SER A 212 52.24 -4.57 -10.75
CA SER A 212 52.98 -3.54 -11.47
C SER A 212 52.05 -2.35 -11.83
N PRO A 213 52.55 -1.10 -11.85
CA PRO A 213 51.75 0.11 -12.14
C PRO A 213 50.97 0.11 -13.47
N GLU A 214 51.28 -0.78 -14.41
CA GLU A 214 50.70 -0.78 -15.76
C GLU A 214 49.43 -1.63 -15.95
N GLN A 215 48.97 -2.37 -14.93
CA GLN A 215 47.72 -3.17 -15.01
C GLN A 215 46.51 -2.55 -14.29
N LEU A 216 46.61 -1.28 -13.85
CA LEU A 216 45.65 -0.67 -12.92
C LEU A 216 44.38 -0.06 -13.55
N PHE A 217 44.22 -0.10 -14.88
CA PHE A 217 43.15 0.64 -15.58
C PHE A 217 42.08 -0.22 -16.26
N ALA A 218 42.07 -1.55 -16.06
CA ALA A 218 41.11 -2.43 -16.74
C ALA A 218 39.87 -2.86 -15.91
N ASP A 219 39.86 -2.66 -14.58
CA ASP A 219 38.76 -3.08 -13.69
C ASP A 219 38.32 -1.95 -12.72
N VAL A 220 38.24 -0.70 -13.19
CA VAL A 220 37.74 0.40 -12.33
C VAL A 220 36.21 0.31 -12.25
N ASP A 221 35.73 -0.18 -11.11
CA ASP A 221 34.30 -0.27 -10.76
C ASP A 221 33.60 1.08 -10.99
N GLU A 222 32.49 1.08 -11.75
CA GLU A 222 31.70 2.27 -12.13
C GLU A 222 31.31 3.10 -10.89
N VAL A 223 31.11 2.40 -9.76
CA VAL A 223 30.84 2.99 -8.44
C VAL A 223 32.00 3.83 -7.94
N THR A 224 33.24 3.36 -8.12
CA THR A 224 34.45 4.06 -7.70
C THR A 224 34.67 5.30 -8.57
N LEU A 225 34.44 5.17 -9.88
CA LEU A 225 34.58 6.29 -10.82
C LEU A 225 33.53 7.39 -10.54
N THR A 226 32.29 7.00 -10.27
CA THR A 226 31.21 7.93 -9.90
C THR A 226 31.48 8.62 -8.56
N SER A 227 31.95 7.88 -7.56
CA SER A 227 32.28 8.45 -6.24
C SER A 227 33.43 9.45 -6.33
N ASN A 228 34.49 9.11 -7.07
CA ASN A 228 35.61 10.01 -7.30
C ASN A 228 35.19 11.26 -8.07
N LEU A 229 34.29 11.12 -9.04
CA LEU A 229 33.77 12.25 -9.81
C LEU A 229 32.95 13.20 -8.92
N ILE A 230 32.10 12.68 -8.04
CA ILE A 230 31.35 13.47 -7.06
C ILE A 230 32.31 14.23 -6.15
N MET A 231 33.29 13.53 -5.56
CA MET A 231 34.31 14.18 -4.71
C MET A 231 35.04 15.28 -5.48
N SER A 232 35.58 15.00 -6.66
CA SER A 232 36.34 15.98 -7.44
C SER A 232 35.54 17.19 -7.91
N SER A 233 34.22 17.05 -8.10
CA SER A 233 33.37 18.10 -8.65
C SER A 233 32.72 18.95 -7.57
N PHE A 234 32.50 18.38 -6.38
CA PHE A 234 31.79 19.05 -5.29
C PHE A 234 32.78 19.62 -4.26
N ASP A 235 33.90 18.95 -4.03
CA ASP A 235 34.96 19.37 -3.12
C ASP A 235 35.66 20.61 -3.70
N THR A 236 35.23 21.79 -3.24
CA THR A 236 35.69 23.05 -3.81
C THR A 236 36.99 23.50 -3.15
N ASN A 237 37.16 23.20 -1.86
CA ASN A 237 38.35 23.55 -1.09
C ASN A 237 39.49 22.50 -1.22
N LYS A 238 39.20 21.31 -1.78
CA LYS A 238 40.11 20.18 -2.02
C LYS A 238 40.70 19.59 -0.73
N ASP A 239 39.95 19.62 0.36
CA ASP A 239 40.36 19.02 1.63
C ASP A 239 40.13 17.50 1.68
N GLY A 240 39.47 16.93 0.66
CA GLY A 240 39.21 15.51 0.54
C GLY A 240 37.93 15.05 1.25
N VAL A 241 37.13 15.98 1.77
CA VAL A 241 35.81 15.75 2.36
C VAL A 241 34.77 16.67 1.73
N LEU A 242 33.49 16.32 1.81
CA LEU A 242 32.41 17.20 1.32
C LEU A 242 31.66 17.80 2.49
N SER A 243 31.86 19.09 2.73
CA SER A 243 31.01 19.81 3.64
C SER A 243 29.56 19.87 3.13
N LYS A 244 28.61 20.01 4.04
CA LYS A 244 27.18 20.22 3.71
C LYS A 244 26.93 21.33 2.68
N LYS A 245 27.74 22.39 2.73
CA LYS A 245 27.66 23.53 1.82
C LYS A 245 28.19 23.16 0.42
N GLU A 246 29.30 22.45 0.34
CA GLU A 246 29.87 21.96 -0.91
C GLU A 246 28.96 20.96 -1.59
N PHE A 247 28.44 19.99 -0.84
CA PHE A 247 27.48 19.02 -1.36
C PHE A 247 26.21 19.69 -1.92
N THR A 248 25.63 20.63 -1.16
CA THR A 248 24.42 21.36 -1.61
C THR A 248 24.70 22.23 -2.83
N ASN A 249 25.87 22.87 -2.90
CA ASN A 249 26.25 23.71 -4.03
C ASN A 249 26.60 22.88 -5.26
N GLY A 250 27.25 21.73 -5.08
CA GLY A 250 27.57 20.77 -6.15
C GLY A 250 26.30 20.26 -6.84
N LEU A 251 25.31 19.83 -6.05
CA LEU A 251 24.00 19.41 -6.58
C LEU A 251 23.23 20.52 -7.31
N ARG A 252 23.39 21.78 -6.87
CA ARG A 252 22.77 22.94 -7.53
C ARG A 252 23.48 23.36 -8.81
N ARG A 253 24.79 23.12 -8.91
CA ARG A 253 25.62 23.46 -10.08
C ARG A 253 25.56 22.43 -11.19
N LEU A 254 25.11 21.22 -10.89
CA LEU A 254 24.89 20.18 -11.88
C LEU A 254 23.80 20.60 -12.88
N ASP A 255 24.23 20.97 -14.08
CA ASP A 255 23.34 21.12 -15.23
C ASP A 255 22.69 19.76 -15.54
N ARG A 256 21.36 19.73 -15.62
CA ARG A 256 20.52 18.53 -15.87
C ARG A 256 20.84 17.82 -17.17
N THR A 257 21.49 18.52 -18.10
CA THR A 257 21.87 17.96 -19.40
C THR A 257 23.14 17.11 -19.33
N SER A 258 23.95 17.28 -18.28
CA SER A 258 25.23 16.56 -18.13
C SER A 258 25.02 15.07 -17.89
N SER A 259 25.95 14.24 -18.39
CA SER A 259 25.92 12.79 -18.13
C SER A 259 26.00 12.49 -16.63
N VAL A 260 26.70 13.34 -15.88
CA VAL A 260 26.82 13.24 -14.42
C VAL A 260 25.48 13.50 -13.74
N SER A 261 24.74 14.54 -14.12
CA SER A 261 23.41 14.78 -13.55
C SER A 261 22.42 13.69 -13.93
N LYS A 262 22.47 13.14 -15.14
CA LYS A 262 21.60 12.02 -15.55
C LYS A 262 21.88 10.77 -14.73
N ASN A 263 23.15 10.45 -14.50
CA ASN A 263 23.56 9.33 -13.65
C ASN A 263 23.14 9.57 -12.20
N LEU A 264 23.37 10.76 -11.66
CA LEU A 264 22.96 11.08 -10.29
C LEU A 264 21.42 11.10 -10.16
N ILE A 265 20.66 11.71 -11.07
CA ILE A 265 19.19 11.67 -11.03
C ILE A 265 18.66 10.23 -11.09
N SER A 266 19.27 9.39 -11.94
CA SER A 266 18.96 7.97 -12.04
C SER A 266 19.28 7.21 -10.74
N ILE A 267 20.42 7.53 -10.11
CA ILE A 267 20.87 6.91 -8.86
C ILE A 267 20.01 7.35 -7.68
N PHE A 268 19.78 8.65 -7.52
CA PHE A 268 19.12 9.23 -6.36
C PHE A 268 17.59 9.09 -6.42
N GLY A 269 16.97 8.94 -7.60
CA GLY A 269 15.51 8.80 -7.75
C GLY A 269 14.69 9.97 -7.19
N ILE A 270 15.36 11.06 -6.78
CA ILE A 270 14.79 12.19 -6.06
C ILE A 270 15.02 13.43 -6.90
N ASN A 271 13.92 14.13 -7.18
CA ASN A 271 13.94 15.46 -7.77
C ASN A 271 14.42 16.44 -6.69
N TRP A 272 15.73 16.71 -6.60
CA TRP A 272 16.38 17.53 -5.56
C TRP A 272 16.02 19.04 -5.60
N ARG A 273 14.77 19.38 -5.90
CA ARG A 273 14.25 20.75 -6.03
C ARG A 273 14.21 21.50 -4.72
N CYS A 274 14.08 20.81 -3.58
CA CYS A 274 13.95 21.47 -2.31
C CYS A 274 15.17 21.24 -1.40
N LYS A 275 15.49 22.27 -0.61
CA LYS A 275 16.62 22.25 0.32
C LYS A 275 16.49 21.09 1.31
N SER A 276 15.29 20.75 1.76
CA SER A 276 15.07 19.66 2.74
C SER A 276 15.47 18.29 2.20
N ASP A 277 15.24 17.99 0.93
CA ASP A 277 15.60 16.68 0.34
C ASP A 277 17.12 16.51 0.25
N ILE A 278 17.82 17.58 -0.14
CA ILE A 278 19.28 17.59 -0.17
C ILE A 278 19.86 17.35 1.23
N LEU A 279 19.26 17.98 2.25
CA LEU A 279 19.70 17.79 3.64
C LEU A 279 19.40 16.40 4.17
N HIS A 280 18.27 15.80 3.77
CA HIS A 280 17.94 14.43 4.14
C HIS A 280 18.96 13.46 3.55
N ILE A 281 19.27 13.58 2.25
CA ILE A 281 20.27 12.75 1.58
C ILE A 281 21.65 12.92 2.24
N PHE A 282 22.05 14.16 2.52
CA PHE A 282 23.32 14.42 3.19
C PHE A 282 23.42 13.66 4.53
N ASN A 283 22.41 13.80 5.38
CA ASN A 283 22.36 13.14 6.69
C ASN A 283 22.24 11.60 6.59
N GLU A 284 21.81 11.07 5.45
CA GLU A 284 21.75 9.62 5.21
C GLU A 284 23.12 9.06 4.80
N ILE A 285 23.92 9.86 4.09
CA ILE A 285 25.28 9.50 3.67
C ILE A 285 26.25 9.62 4.85
N ASP A 286 26.13 10.72 5.60
CA ASP A 286 26.91 11.05 6.80
C ASP A 286 26.60 10.04 7.93
N GLN A 287 27.40 8.97 8.01
CA GLN A 287 27.10 7.82 8.87
C GLN A 287 27.61 8.02 10.29
N ASP A 288 28.69 8.78 10.46
CA ASP A 288 29.22 9.11 11.77
C ASP A 288 28.66 10.43 12.34
N GLY A 289 27.99 11.23 11.51
CA GLY A 289 27.28 12.44 11.92
C GLY A 289 28.22 13.61 12.18
N ASP A 290 29.41 13.60 11.58
CA ASP A 290 30.42 14.65 11.76
C ASP A 290 30.13 15.92 10.93
N GLY A 291 29.20 15.83 9.98
CA GLY A 291 28.79 16.94 9.13
C GLY A 291 29.64 17.11 7.86
N GLU A 292 30.52 16.15 7.58
CA GLU A 292 31.39 16.05 6.41
C GLU A 292 31.14 14.69 5.73
N LEU A 293 31.25 14.61 4.39
CA LEU A 293 31.16 13.31 3.70
C LEU A 293 32.54 12.89 3.24
N THR A 294 33.03 11.79 3.78
CA THR A 294 34.29 11.19 3.35
C THR A 294 34.07 10.32 2.10
N LEU A 295 35.14 10.12 1.31
CA LEU A 295 35.07 9.23 0.13
C LEU A 295 34.51 7.82 0.45
N PRO A 296 34.89 7.15 1.57
CA PRO A 296 34.29 5.87 1.94
C PRO A 296 32.77 5.91 2.18
N GLU A 297 32.24 7.01 2.73
CA GLU A 297 30.80 7.17 2.97
C GLU A 297 30.04 7.39 1.68
N VAL A 298 30.55 8.27 0.82
CA VAL A 298 30.01 8.49 -0.54
C VAL A 298 30.05 7.18 -1.33
N LEU A 299 31.16 6.43 -1.27
CA LEU A 299 31.30 5.15 -1.96
C LEU A 299 30.32 4.10 -1.43
N THR A 300 30.19 4.00 -0.10
CA THR A 300 29.21 3.10 0.53
C THR A 300 27.78 3.44 0.09
N PHE A 301 27.46 4.73 -0.01
CA PHE A 301 26.17 5.19 -0.46
C PHE A 301 25.91 4.85 -1.94
N VAL A 302 26.86 5.14 -2.83
CA VAL A 302 26.74 4.83 -4.27
C VAL A 302 26.64 3.31 -4.48
N SER A 303 27.42 2.49 -3.74
CA SER A 303 27.30 1.03 -3.77
C SER A 303 25.93 0.53 -3.33
N ARG A 304 25.36 1.09 -2.25
CA ARG A 304 24.01 0.74 -1.79
C ARG A 304 22.97 1.08 -2.86
N MET A 305 23.15 2.20 -3.57
CA MET A 305 22.22 2.62 -4.60
C MET A 305 22.38 1.87 -5.92
N ASP A 306 23.55 1.37 -6.30
CA ASP A 306 23.68 0.50 -7.47
C ASP A 306 23.04 -0.87 -7.22
N GLU A 307 23.20 -1.42 -6.01
CA GLU A 307 22.49 -2.63 -5.58
C GLU A 307 20.97 -2.40 -5.50
N SER A 308 20.56 -1.23 -4.98
CA SER A 308 19.16 -0.84 -4.88
C SER A 308 18.57 -0.43 -6.22
N SER A 309 19.33 0.08 -7.19
CA SER A 309 18.91 0.44 -8.55
C SER A 309 18.87 -0.77 -9.47
N SER A 310 19.69 -1.78 -9.23
CA SER A 310 19.53 -3.11 -9.84
C SER A 310 18.27 -3.80 -9.31
N ALA A 311 17.99 -3.67 -8.01
CA ALA A 311 16.74 -4.12 -7.42
C ALA A 311 15.54 -3.25 -7.85
N HIS A 312 15.69 -1.92 -7.97
CA HIS A 312 14.64 -1.00 -8.42
C HIS A 312 14.38 -1.17 -9.91
N ARG A 313 15.37 -1.34 -10.79
CA ARG A 313 15.13 -1.75 -12.19
C ARG A 313 14.35 -3.07 -12.25
N ALA A 314 14.72 -4.05 -11.42
CA ALA A 314 13.99 -5.31 -11.34
C ALA A 314 12.59 -5.19 -10.70
N ILE A 315 12.34 -4.20 -9.83
CA ILE A 315 11.06 -3.99 -9.12
C ILE A 315 10.14 -3.03 -9.88
N VAL A 316 10.67 -2.01 -10.55
CA VAL A 316 9.95 -1.07 -11.43
C VAL A 316 9.44 -1.81 -12.67
N SER A 317 10.16 -2.81 -13.17
CA SER A 317 9.60 -3.77 -14.15
C SER A 317 8.58 -4.77 -13.56
N ARG A 318 8.42 -4.88 -12.23
CA ARG A 318 7.57 -5.90 -11.56
C ARG A 318 6.39 -5.36 -10.74
N ARG A 319 6.35 -4.07 -10.44
CA ARG A 319 5.27 -3.43 -9.69
C ARG A 319 4.87 -2.15 -10.40
N GLY A 320 3.83 -2.23 -11.21
CA GLY A 320 3.03 -1.05 -11.51
C GLY A 320 2.38 -0.56 -10.22
N SER A 321 2.90 0.51 -9.62
CA SER A 321 2.06 1.57 -9.05
C SER A 321 2.86 2.79 -8.56
N THR A 322 2.18 3.93 -8.69
CA THR A 322 2.41 5.28 -8.15
C THR A 322 3.70 5.98 -8.56
N VAL A 323 3.74 6.39 -9.82
CA VAL A 323 4.68 7.38 -10.32
C VAL A 323 4.13 8.77 -10.00
N GLY A 324 4.86 9.51 -9.17
CA GLY A 324 4.81 10.96 -9.19
C GLY A 324 5.35 11.45 -10.54
N ASP A 325 4.50 12.12 -11.30
CA ASP A 325 4.76 13.12 -12.35
C ASP A 325 5.79 12.88 -13.47
N ASN A 326 6.58 11.81 -13.47
CA ASN A 326 7.60 11.49 -14.48
C ASN A 326 7.42 10.07 -15.07
N SER A 327 6.18 9.62 -15.25
CA SER A 327 5.90 8.32 -15.89
C SER A 327 6.33 8.36 -17.36
N VAL A 328 6.79 7.24 -17.91
CA VAL A 328 6.99 7.05 -19.36
C VAL A 328 5.76 7.50 -20.14
N GLU A 329 4.58 7.26 -19.58
CA GLU A 329 3.28 7.74 -20.06
C GLU A 329 3.26 9.26 -20.23
N ARG A 330 3.79 10.04 -19.28
CA ARG A 330 3.81 11.51 -19.36
C ARG A 330 4.82 12.02 -20.38
N MET A 331 6.00 11.40 -20.44
CA MET A 331 6.99 11.80 -21.44
C MET A 331 6.50 11.55 -22.86
N LEU A 332 5.85 10.40 -23.10
CA LEU A 332 5.30 10.07 -24.41
C LEU A 332 4.06 10.90 -24.72
N PHE A 333 3.18 11.15 -23.74
CA PHE A 333 2.06 12.07 -23.93
C PHE A 333 2.54 13.48 -24.31
N GLU A 334 3.53 14.02 -23.60
CA GLU A 334 4.11 15.33 -23.91
C GLU A 334 4.81 15.37 -25.28
N LYS A 335 5.40 14.25 -25.70
CA LYS A 335 6.05 14.12 -27.01
C LYS A 335 5.06 14.10 -28.18
N TYR A 336 3.86 13.57 -27.96
CA TYR A 336 2.90 13.26 -29.02
C TYR A 336 1.58 14.03 -28.93
N LYS A 337 1.40 14.90 -27.94
CA LYS A 337 0.25 15.80 -27.88
C LYS A 337 0.30 16.82 -29.03
N ASN A 338 -0.87 17.20 -29.50
CA ASN A 338 -1.05 18.27 -30.47
C ASN A 338 -0.96 19.66 -29.80
N GLU A 339 -1.16 20.71 -30.57
CA GLU A 339 -1.11 22.11 -30.11
C GLU A 339 -2.20 22.44 -29.07
N SER A 340 -3.33 21.70 -29.07
CA SER A 340 -4.38 21.84 -28.05
C SER A 340 -4.05 21.11 -26.74
N GLY A 341 -2.90 20.43 -26.66
CA GLY A 341 -2.45 19.72 -25.48
C GLY A 341 -3.14 18.37 -25.27
N GLN A 342 -3.80 17.85 -26.31
CA GLN A 342 -4.48 16.56 -26.31
C GLN A 342 -3.77 15.57 -27.24
N LEU A 343 -4.06 14.28 -27.09
CA LEU A 343 -3.55 13.25 -27.98
C LEU A 343 -4.61 12.89 -29.03
N ASP A 344 -4.34 13.14 -30.30
CA ASP A 344 -5.20 12.63 -31.37
C ASP A 344 -5.02 11.12 -31.54
N ILE A 345 -5.92 10.50 -32.32
CA ILE A 345 -5.96 9.05 -32.50
C ILE A 345 -4.70 8.50 -33.19
N ASP A 346 -4.15 9.23 -34.15
CA ASP A 346 -2.96 8.84 -34.90
C ASP A 346 -1.70 8.87 -34.01
N ASN A 347 -1.65 9.84 -33.11
CA ASN A 347 -0.60 9.99 -32.12
C ASN A 347 -0.77 9.01 -30.95
N PHE A 348 -1.99 8.59 -30.64
CA PHE A 348 -2.27 7.51 -29.67
C PHE A 348 -1.63 6.19 -30.07
N GLY A 349 -1.77 5.78 -31.33
CA GLY A 349 -1.11 4.57 -31.85
C GLY A 349 0.42 4.64 -31.74
N LYS A 350 1.02 5.81 -32.01
CA LYS A 350 2.48 6.03 -31.90
C LYS A 350 2.96 5.91 -30.46
N VAL A 351 2.24 6.51 -29.50
CA VAL A 351 2.56 6.41 -28.08
C VAL A 351 2.57 4.94 -27.62
N TRP A 352 1.59 4.15 -28.04
CA TRP A 352 1.52 2.73 -27.69
C TRP A 352 2.63 1.88 -28.31
N LYS A 353 2.96 2.11 -29.58
CA LYS A 353 4.09 1.44 -30.24
C LYS A 353 5.40 1.74 -29.51
N GLU A 354 5.63 2.99 -29.12
CA GLU A 354 6.85 3.37 -28.40
C GLU A 354 6.89 2.88 -26.95
N MET A 355 5.75 2.83 -26.24
CA MET A 355 5.66 2.19 -24.93
C MET A 355 6.02 0.70 -25.00
N GLY A 356 5.59 0.00 -26.05
CA GLY A 356 5.97 -1.39 -26.30
C GLY A 356 7.48 -1.57 -26.41
N VAL A 357 8.11 -0.78 -27.29
CA VAL A 357 9.57 -0.80 -27.50
C VAL A 357 10.31 -0.52 -26.20
N GLN A 358 9.87 0.47 -25.40
CA GLN A 358 10.49 0.77 -24.10
C GLN A 358 10.28 -0.34 -23.06
N SER A 359 9.21 -1.12 -23.16
CA SER A 359 8.96 -2.29 -22.31
C SER A 359 9.67 -3.58 -22.78
N GLY A 360 10.36 -3.53 -23.93
CA GLY A 360 11.02 -4.69 -24.54
C GLY A 360 10.07 -5.64 -25.28
N GLU A 361 8.83 -5.22 -25.55
CA GLU A 361 7.85 -5.98 -26.32
C GLU A 361 7.51 -5.27 -27.64
N GLU A 362 7.70 -5.95 -28.75
CA GLU A 362 7.31 -5.45 -30.06
C GLU A 362 5.84 -5.84 -30.32
N PHE A 363 4.94 -4.85 -30.28
CA PHE A 363 3.53 -5.09 -30.54
C PHE A 363 3.26 -5.25 -32.03
N ARG A 364 2.55 -6.31 -32.41
CA ARG A 364 2.08 -6.48 -33.80
C ARG A 364 1.02 -5.44 -34.12
N GLU A 365 0.97 -5.01 -35.37
CA GLU A 365 0.03 -3.99 -35.85
C GLU A 365 -1.44 -4.33 -35.55
N GLU A 366 -1.81 -5.61 -35.70
CA GLU A 366 -3.14 -6.13 -35.36
C GLU A 366 -3.48 -5.99 -33.86
N GLN A 367 -2.49 -6.05 -32.97
CA GLN A 367 -2.70 -5.86 -31.53
C GLN A 367 -2.95 -4.38 -31.22
N VAL A 368 -2.19 -3.49 -31.85
CA VAL A 368 -2.35 -2.04 -31.72
C VAL A 368 -3.74 -1.62 -32.22
N GLU A 369 -4.15 -2.09 -33.40
CA GLU A 369 -5.46 -1.78 -33.99
C GLU A 369 -6.62 -2.29 -33.11
N LYS A 370 -6.50 -3.50 -32.56
CA LYS A 370 -7.49 -4.07 -31.64
C LYS A 370 -7.62 -3.23 -30.36
N TRP A 371 -6.53 -2.65 -29.88
CA TRP A 371 -6.52 -1.81 -28.68
C TRP A 371 -7.06 -0.41 -28.96
N GLU A 372 -6.69 0.20 -30.08
CA GLU A 372 -7.29 1.45 -30.57
C GLU A 372 -8.81 1.31 -30.65
N ARG A 373 -9.31 0.22 -31.24
CA ARG A 373 -10.76 -0.04 -31.33
C ARG A 373 -11.43 -0.18 -29.96
N ARG A 374 -10.76 -0.81 -28.98
CA ARG A 374 -11.26 -0.99 -27.61
C ARG A 374 -11.26 0.32 -26.82
N SER A 375 -10.24 1.13 -27.02
CA SER A 375 -10.07 2.47 -26.47
C SER A 375 -11.16 3.40 -27.01
N MET A 376 -11.39 3.41 -28.33
CA MET A 376 -12.44 4.19 -28.97
C MET A 376 -13.84 3.76 -28.52
N LYS A 377 -14.09 2.46 -28.35
CA LYS A 377 -15.37 1.98 -27.81
C LYS A 377 -15.62 2.43 -26.36
N ARG A 378 -14.55 2.63 -25.57
CA ARG A 378 -14.65 3.17 -24.21
C ARG A 378 -14.90 4.67 -24.22
N LEU A 379 -14.22 5.40 -25.12
CA LEU A 379 -14.47 6.83 -25.32
C LEU A 379 -15.91 7.10 -25.78
N ALA A 380 -16.45 6.27 -26.67
CA ALA A 380 -17.84 6.36 -27.13
C ALA A 380 -18.91 6.08 -26.05
N ASN A 381 -18.52 5.53 -24.89
CA ASN A 381 -19.42 5.34 -23.75
C ASN A 381 -19.39 6.51 -22.76
N TYR A 382 -18.51 7.49 -22.96
CA TYR A 382 -18.58 8.76 -22.26
C TYR A 382 -19.49 9.68 -23.08
N ASP A 383 -20.65 10.06 -22.51
CA ASP A 383 -21.70 10.83 -23.20
C ASP A 383 -21.22 12.19 -23.76
N ASP A 384 -20.04 12.66 -23.34
CA ASP A 384 -19.45 13.94 -23.76
C ASP A 384 -18.35 13.82 -24.85
N PHE A 385 -18.08 12.62 -25.38
CA PHE A 385 -17.02 12.43 -26.38
C PHE A 385 -17.54 12.63 -27.81
N GLU A 386 -17.62 13.88 -28.27
CA GLU A 386 -17.77 14.20 -29.68
C GLU A 386 -16.44 13.88 -30.39
N GLY A 387 -16.46 12.96 -31.36
CA GLY A 387 -15.27 12.30 -31.94
C GLY A 387 -14.21 13.17 -32.64
N GLU A 388 -14.24 14.49 -32.45
CA GLU A 388 -13.20 15.44 -32.86
C GLU A 388 -12.29 15.87 -31.69
N GLU A 389 -12.63 15.57 -30.44
CA GLU A 389 -11.83 15.95 -29.28
C GLU A 389 -10.73 14.91 -28.97
N GLY A 390 -9.49 15.38 -28.81
CA GLY A 390 -8.36 14.53 -28.48
C GLY A 390 -8.39 14.02 -27.03
N VAL A 391 -7.59 13.00 -26.74
CA VAL A 391 -7.53 12.38 -25.41
C VAL A 391 -6.71 13.24 -24.46
N SER A 392 -7.28 13.66 -23.34
CA SER A 392 -6.56 14.38 -22.27
C SER A 392 -5.61 13.45 -21.50
N PHE A 393 -4.63 14.02 -20.79
CA PHE A 393 -3.64 13.21 -20.05
C PHE A 393 -4.27 12.33 -18.96
N GLU A 394 -5.29 12.83 -18.25
CA GLU A 394 -5.97 12.05 -17.22
C GLU A 394 -6.76 10.88 -17.81
N LEU A 395 -7.40 11.10 -18.96
CA LEU A 395 -8.10 10.05 -19.68
C LEU A 395 -7.11 9.00 -20.23
N PHE A 396 -6.00 9.46 -20.82
CA PHE A 396 -4.90 8.59 -21.26
C PHE A 396 -4.38 7.71 -20.11
N LYS A 397 -4.16 8.29 -18.93
CA LYS A 397 -3.70 7.58 -17.73
C LYS A 397 -4.70 6.53 -17.23
N THR A 398 -6.00 6.82 -17.26
CA THR A 398 -7.02 5.80 -16.93
C THR A 398 -7.01 4.66 -17.94
N MET A 399 -6.81 4.95 -19.22
CA MET A 399 -6.77 3.95 -20.29
C MET A 399 -5.53 3.05 -20.22
N THR A 400 -4.37 3.56 -19.79
CA THR A 400 -3.15 2.76 -19.58
C THR A 400 -3.23 1.93 -18.30
N ALA A 401 -3.81 2.49 -17.22
CA ALA A 401 -3.98 1.80 -15.94
C ALA A 401 -4.90 0.57 -16.03
N GLU A 402 -5.91 0.61 -16.91
CA GLU A 402 -6.85 -0.48 -17.19
C GLU A 402 -6.58 -1.16 -18.55
N GLY A 403 -5.40 -0.90 -19.12
CA GLY A 403 -5.00 -1.34 -20.45
C GLY A 403 -4.31 -2.71 -20.48
N PRO A 404 -3.91 -3.18 -21.67
CA PRO A 404 -3.23 -4.47 -21.83
C PRO A 404 -1.89 -4.57 -21.10
N LEU A 405 -1.21 -3.47 -20.76
CA LEU A 405 -0.05 -3.50 -19.85
C LEU A 405 -0.45 -4.04 -18.46
N PHE A 406 -1.64 -3.69 -17.97
CA PHE A 406 -2.21 -4.28 -16.75
C PHE A 406 -2.60 -5.75 -16.95
N GLU A 407 -3.21 -6.13 -18.08
CA GLU A 407 -3.55 -7.55 -18.38
C GLU A 407 -2.31 -8.45 -18.58
N ILE A 408 -1.25 -7.95 -19.21
CA ILE A 408 0.01 -8.68 -19.44
C ILE A 408 0.78 -8.82 -18.12
N VAL A 409 0.82 -7.76 -17.31
CA VAL A 409 1.42 -7.77 -15.98
C VAL A 409 0.66 -8.72 -15.04
N THR A 410 -0.68 -8.78 -15.12
CA THR A 410 -1.50 -9.70 -14.30
C THR A 410 -1.48 -11.15 -14.79
N LYS A 411 -1.33 -11.42 -16.10
CA LYS A 411 -1.15 -12.80 -16.62
C LYS A 411 0.23 -13.40 -16.35
N ARG A 412 1.23 -12.58 -16.01
CA ARG A 412 2.57 -13.03 -15.58
C ARG A 412 2.70 -13.16 -14.05
N MET A 413 1.66 -12.82 -13.28
CA MET A 413 1.52 -13.18 -11.85
C MET A 413 0.85 -14.54 -11.72
#